data_AF-K7VS57-F1
#
_entry.id   AF-K7VS57-F1
#
_cell.length_a   1.000
_cell.length_b   1.000
_cell.length_c   1.000
_cell.angle_alpha   90.00
_cell.angle_beta   90.00
_cell.angle_gamma   90.00
#
_symmetry.space_group_name_H-M   'P 1'
#
loop_
_entity.id
_entity.type
_entity.pdbx_description
1 polymer ?
#
loop_
_entity_poly.entity_id
_entity_poly.type
_entity_poly.pdbx_seq_one_letter_code
_entity_poly.pdbx_strand_id
1 'polypeptide(L)'
;MTTVAILPISNASGERSYRAIAGDKQSVGKTAGQALDALTTQLGEVEFRALLIIDNFHPDQFFTRDQQERLSELMTIWRIARDQEQKLPSEIQIELDNLVNLELNAATARTASLAQQWSQ
;
A
#
# COMPACT_ATOMS: atom_id res chain seq x y z
N MET A 1 2.74 2.50 22.33
CA MET A 1 2.07 2.27 21.03
C MET A 1 1.34 0.94 21.12
N THR A 2 0.02 0.94 20.95
CA THR A 2 -0.76 -0.31 21.00
C THR A 2 -1.27 -0.60 19.60
N THR A 3 -0.66 -1.57 18.91
CA THR A 3 -1.11 -2.02 17.60
C THR A 3 -2.48 -2.68 17.73
N VAL A 4 -3.44 -2.23 16.94
CA VAL A 4 -4.77 -2.85 16.83
C VAL A 4 -4.82 -3.72 15.58
N ALA A 5 -5.10 -5.00 15.73
CA ALA A 5 -5.37 -5.92 14.62
C ALA A 5 -6.87 -6.21 14.55
N ILE A 6 -7.48 -6.09 13.36
CA ILE A 6 -8.89 -6.46 13.13
C ILE A 6 -8.93 -7.66 12.19
N LEU A 7 -9.53 -8.76 12.66
CA LEU A 7 -9.58 -10.03 11.95
C LEU A 7 -11.03 -10.46 11.73
N PRO A 8 -11.40 -10.94 10.53
CA PRO A 8 -12.68 -11.60 10.32
C PRO A 8 -12.70 -12.95 11.07
N ILE A 9 -13.79 -13.24 11.76
CA ILE A 9 -14.03 -14.49 12.48
C ILE A 9 -15.43 -15.03 12.16
N SER A 10 -15.63 -16.35 12.24
CA SER A 10 -16.95 -16.96 12.18
C SER A 10 -17.52 -17.08 13.59
N ASN A 11 -18.74 -16.59 13.82
CA ASN A 11 -19.41 -16.74 15.12
C ASN A 11 -19.99 -18.17 15.30
N ALA A 12 -20.54 -18.46 16.48
CA ALA A 12 -21.16 -19.76 16.78
C ALA A 12 -22.34 -20.13 15.85
N SER A 13 -22.92 -19.14 15.17
CA SER A 13 -23.98 -19.30 14.17
C SER A 13 -23.45 -19.43 12.74
N GLY A 14 -22.13 -19.39 12.54
CA GLY A 14 -21.48 -19.42 11.23
C GLY A 14 -21.49 -18.10 10.45
N GLU A 15 -22.04 -17.03 11.03
CA GLU A 15 -22.09 -15.71 10.39
C GLU A 15 -20.75 -14.99 10.55
N ARG A 16 -20.42 -14.15 9.56
CA ARG A 16 -19.21 -13.33 9.55
C ARG A 16 -19.29 -12.28 10.66
N SER A 17 -18.30 -12.26 11.52
CA SER A 17 -18.08 -11.27 12.57
C SER A 17 -16.63 -10.77 12.50
N TYR A 18 -16.30 -9.76 13.30
CA TYR A 18 -14.97 -9.16 13.31
C TYR A 18 -14.46 -9.09 14.74
N ARG A 19 -13.18 -9.42 14.94
CA ARG A 19 -12.49 -9.33 16.23
C ARG A 19 -11.41 -8.25 16.14
N ALA A 20 -11.43 -7.29 17.06
CA ALA A 20 -10.34 -6.33 17.22
C ALA A 20 -9.48 -6.73 18.42
N ILE A 21 -8.16 -6.68 18.29
CA ILE A 21 -7.18 -7.13 19.28
C ILE A 21 -6.12 -6.04 19.46
N ALA A 22 -5.84 -5.67 20.72
CA ALA A 22 -4.81 -4.71 21.09
C ALA A 22 -4.11 -5.16 22.38
N GLY A 23 -2.94 -5.80 22.23
CA GLY A 23 -2.23 -6.39 23.37
C GLY A 23 -3.04 -7.51 24.03
N ASP A 24 -3.41 -7.31 25.29
CA ASP A 24 -4.23 -8.21 26.11
C ASP A 24 -5.74 -7.94 25.99
N LYS A 25 -6.14 -6.88 25.28
CA LYS A 25 -7.55 -6.50 25.10
C LYS A 25 -8.09 -6.97 23.77
N GLN A 26 -9.33 -7.41 23.77
CA GLN A 26 -10.05 -7.79 22.56
C GLN A 26 -11.53 -7.48 22.64
N SER A 27 -12.15 -7.32 21.48
CA SER A 27 -13.59 -7.12 21.32
C SER A 27 -14.07 -7.82 20.06
N VAL A 28 -15.37 -8.11 20.01
CA VAL A 28 -16.03 -8.71 18.83
C VAL A 28 -17.23 -7.85 18.45
N GLY A 29 -17.39 -7.60 17.16
CA GLY A 29 -18.52 -6.86 16.58
C GLY A 29 -19.02 -7.50 15.30
N LYS A 30 -20.25 -7.13 14.88
CA LYS A 30 -20.81 -7.59 13.60
C LYS A 30 -20.08 -6.96 12.41
N THR A 31 -19.49 -5.79 12.62
CA THR A 31 -18.64 -5.09 11.64
C THR A 31 -17.27 -4.81 12.24
N ALA A 32 -16.27 -4.56 11.38
CA ALA A 32 -14.94 -4.14 11.80
C ALA A 32 -14.99 -2.87 12.67
N GLY A 33 -15.84 -1.90 12.30
CA GLY A 33 -16.06 -0.67 13.06
C GLY A 33 -16.63 -0.93 14.45
N GLN A 34 -17.66 -1.78 14.57
CA GLN A 34 -18.22 -2.13 15.89
C GLN A 34 -17.21 -2.82 16.80
N ALA A 35 -16.38 -3.71 16.24
CA ALA A 35 -15.30 -4.33 17.01
C ALA A 35 -14.31 -3.25 17.47
N LEU A 36 -13.88 -2.36 16.58
CA LEU A 36 -12.96 -1.27 16.93
C LEU A 36 -13.53 -0.34 18.00
N ASP A 37 -14.76 0.14 17.86
CA ASP A 37 -15.41 1.05 18.82
C ASP A 37 -15.50 0.42 20.22
N ALA A 38 -15.86 -0.87 20.28
CA ALA A 38 -15.90 -1.62 21.54
C ALA A 38 -14.49 -1.80 22.14
N LEU A 39 -13.46 -1.93 21.31
CA LEU A 39 -12.06 -1.99 21.78
C LEU A 39 -11.56 -0.63 22.26
N THR A 40 -11.91 0.45 21.56
CA THR A 40 -11.56 1.83 21.93
C THR A 40 -12.17 2.21 23.28
N THR A 41 -13.39 1.77 23.55
CA THR A 41 -14.02 1.92 24.88
C THR A 41 -13.19 1.26 26.00
N GLN A 42 -12.50 0.16 25.69
CA GLN A 42 -11.61 -0.53 26.64
C GLN A 42 -10.21 0.08 26.72
N LEU A 43 -9.74 0.74 25.65
CA LEU A 43 -8.38 1.30 25.53
C LEU A 43 -8.25 2.72 26.12
N GLY A 44 -9.36 3.47 26.28
CA GLY A 44 -9.34 4.86 26.72
C GLY A 44 -8.98 5.84 25.59
N GLU A 45 -8.74 7.12 25.91
CA GLU A 45 -8.27 8.09 24.90
C GLU A 45 -6.87 7.70 24.39
N VAL A 46 -6.80 7.31 23.12
CA VAL A 46 -5.53 7.02 22.43
C VAL A 46 -5.16 8.23 21.57
N GLU A 47 -4.05 8.87 21.94
CA GLU A 47 -3.56 10.18 21.46
C GLU A 47 -3.10 10.18 19.98
N PHE A 48 -3.02 9.01 19.32
CA PHE A 48 -2.54 8.90 17.94
C PHE A 48 -3.32 7.85 17.13
N ARG A 49 -3.91 8.29 16.02
CA ARG A 49 -4.61 7.44 15.04
C ARG A 49 -3.78 7.41 13.75
N ALA A 50 -3.11 6.29 13.49
CA ALA A 50 -2.50 6.02 12.19
C ALA A 50 -3.11 4.76 11.59
N LEU A 51 -3.47 4.84 10.31
CA LEU A 51 -3.97 3.72 9.53
C LEU A 51 -2.79 3.10 8.77
N LEU A 52 -2.47 1.85 9.08
CA LEU A 52 -1.47 1.07 8.34
C LEU A 52 -2.19 0.02 7.50
N ILE A 53 -1.97 0.04 6.19
CA ILE A 53 -2.56 -0.91 5.25
C ILE A 53 -1.45 -1.79 4.70
N ILE A 54 -1.63 -3.09 4.84
CA ILE A 54 -0.76 -4.11 4.25
C ILE A 54 -1.68 -4.93 3.34
N ASP A 55 -1.64 -4.63 2.04
CA ASP A 55 -2.34 -5.42 1.03
C ASP A 55 -1.49 -6.65 0.66
N ASN A 56 -2.13 -7.70 0.16
CA ASN A 56 -1.42 -8.82 -0.43
C ASN A 56 -0.57 -8.31 -1.59
N PHE A 57 0.70 -8.74 -1.66
CA PHE A 57 1.61 -8.42 -2.76
C PHE A 57 1.08 -8.99 -4.08
N HIS A 58 0.21 -8.24 -4.75
CA HIS A 58 -0.15 -8.50 -6.13
C HIS A 58 0.94 -7.92 -7.04
N PRO A 59 1.29 -8.62 -8.14
CA PRO A 59 2.15 -8.01 -9.15
C PRO A 59 1.51 -6.71 -9.64
N ASP A 60 2.32 -5.66 -9.79
CA ASP A 60 1.84 -4.37 -10.25
C ASP A 60 1.30 -4.50 -11.68
N GLN A 61 -0.02 -4.35 -11.81
CA GLN A 61 -0.71 -4.41 -13.10
C GLN A 61 -0.56 -3.13 -13.92
N PHE A 62 -0.12 -2.04 -13.29
CA PHE A 62 0.01 -0.72 -13.91
C PHE A 62 1.44 -0.44 -14.40
N PHE A 63 2.45 -1.07 -13.77
CA PHE A 63 3.83 -1.02 -14.19
C PHE A 63 4.48 -2.40 -14.09
N THR A 64 4.79 -3.01 -15.22
CA THR A 64 5.22 -4.40 -15.25
C THR A 64 6.64 -4.58 -14.74
N ARG A 65 6.97 -5.82 -14.36
CA ARG A 65 8.34 -6.18 -13.94
C ARG A 65 9.38 -5.85 -15.02
N ASP A 66 9.07 -6.12 -16.29
CA ASP A 66 9.99 -5.83 -17.40
C ASP A 66 10.25 -4.32 -17.55
N GLN A 67 9.21 -3.50 -17.36
CA GLN A 67 9.35 -2.03 -17.36
C GLN A 67 10.20 -1.54 -16.18
N GLN A 68 10.04 -2.16 -15.01
CA GLN A 68 10.83 -1.86 -13.82
C GLN A 68 12.30 -2.25 -13.98
N GLU A 69 12.56 -3.45 -14.49
CA GLU A 69 13.92 -3.92 -14.78
C GLU A 69 14.59 -2.97 -15.78
N ARG A 70 13.90 -2.61 -16.86
CA ARG A 70 14.42 -1.67 -17.86
C ARG A 70 14.67 -0.27 -17.29
N LEU A 71 13.76 0.26 -16.48
CA LEU A 71 13.94 1.55 -15.83
C LEU A 71 15.16 1.53 -14.90
N SER A 72 15.37 0.43 -14.15
CA SER A 72 16.53 0.27 -13.27
C SER A 72 17.86 0.26 -14.04
N GLU A 73 17.90 -0.41 -15.19
CA GLU A 73 19.05 -0.38 -16.10
C GLU A 73 19.35 1.05 -16.57
N LEU A 74 18.34 1.74 -17.08
CA LEU A 74 18.48 3.11 -17.60
C LEU A 74 18.90 4.09 -16.51
N MET A 75 18.36 3.97 -15.30
CA MET A 75 18.76 4.79 -14.15
C MET A 75 20.20 4.53 -13.73
N THR A 76 20.69 3.29 -13.87
CA THR A 76 22.09 2.95 -13.62
C THR A 76 23.00 3.60 -14.66
N ILE A 77 22.65 3.49 -15.94
CA ILE A 77 23.38 4.14 -17.04
C ILE A 77 23.40 5.66 -16.87
N TRP A 78 22.24 6.24 -16.53
CA TRP A 78 22.10 7.67 -16.25
C TRP A 78 22.98 8.12 -15.10
N ARG A 79 23.02 7.35 -14.02
CA ARG A 79 23.86 7.65 -12.85
C ARG A 79 25.34 7.63 -13.20
N ILE A 80 25.79 6.63 -13.95
CA ILE A 80 27.19 6.51 -14.40
C ILE A 80 27.55 7.71 -15.28
N ALA A 81 26.72 8.06 -16.27
CA ALA A 81 26.97 9.19 -17.16
C ALA A 81 27.04 10.50 -16.37
N ARG A 82 26.10 10.73 -15.45
CA ARG A 82 26.10 11.89 -14.56
C ARG A 82 27.36 11.96 -13.69
N ASP A 83 27.75 10.86 -13.08
CA ASP A 83 28.92 10.80 -12.19
C ASP A 83 30.24 10.99 -12.96
N GLN A 84 30.22 10.78 -14.29
CA GLN A 84 31.33 11.06 -15.21
C GLN A 84 31.20 12.42 -15.93
N GLU A 85 30.22 13.25 -15.56
CA GLU A 85 29.88 14.54 -16.22
C GLU A 85 29.61 14.40 -17.73
N GLN A 86 29.22 13.20 -18.17
CA GLN A 86 28.86 12.90 -19.54
C GLN A 86 27.36 13.10 -19.78
N LYS A 87 27.00 13.51 -20.99
CA LYS A 87 25.61 13.58 -21.43
C LYS A 87 25.13 12.20 -21.86
N LEU A 88 23.94 11.82 -21.40
CA LEU A 88 23.27 10.64 -21.92
C LEU A 88 22.98 10.81 -23.42
N PRO A 89 23.15 9.76 -24.23
CA PRO A 89 22.68 9.76 -25.61
C PRO A 89 21.18 10.12 -25.67
N SER A 90 20.78 10.92 -26.66
CA SER A 90 19.41 11.44 -26.77
C SER A 90 18.36 10.33 -26.86
N GLU A 91 18.67 9.23 -27.52
CA GLU A 91 17.77 8.08 -27.63
C GLU A 91 17.51 7.43 -26.26
N ILE A 92 18.55 7.26 -25.46
CA ILE A 92 18.46 6.69 -24.11
C ILE A 92 17.71 7.66 -23.17
N GLN A 93 17.93 8.97 -23.31
CA GLN A 93 17.21 9.97 -22.52
C GLN A 93 15.71 9.95 -22.82
N ILE A 94 15.32 9.87 -24.10
CA ILE A 94 13.91 9.77 -24.50
C ILE A 94 13.29 8.47 -23.95
N GLU A 95 13.99 7.35 -24.02
CA GLU A 95 13.52 6.09 -23.45
C GLU A 95 13.31 6.18 -21.93
N LEU A 96 14.27 6.77 -21.22
CA LEU A 96 14.19 6.99 -19.78
C LEU A 96 13.01 7.89 -19.42
N ASP A 97 12.85 9.03 -20.10
CA ASP A 97 11.76 9.98 -19.84
C ASP A 97 10.39 9.33 -20.08
N ASN A 98 10.27 8.50 -21.12
CA ASN A 98 9.04 7.75 -21.40
C ASN A 98 8.73 6.74 -20.29
N LEU A 99 9.71 5.97 -19.83
CA LEU A 99 9.51 5.00 -18.75
C LEU A 99 9.20 5.67 -17.40
N VAL A 100 9.81 6.82 -17.11
CA VAL A 100 9.49 7.62 -15.92
C VAL A 100 8.05 8.13 -15.96
N ASN A 101 7.59 8.62 -17.13
CA ASN A 101 6.20 9.03 -17.30
C ASN A 101 5.21 7.87 -17.16
N LEU A 102 5.57 6.68 -17.67
CA LEU A 102 4.77 5.47 -17.48
C LEU A 102 4.65 5.10 -16.00
N GLU A 103 5.74 5.11 -15.25
CA GLU A 103 5.72 4.82 -13.80
C GLU A 103 4.91 5.87 -13.02
N LEU A 104 5.02 7.15 -13.37
CA LEU A 104 4.21 8.20 -12.74
C LEU A 104 2.71 8.00 -12.97
N ASN A 105 2.33 7.66 -14.21
CA ASN A 105 0.94 7.33 -14.54
C ASN A 105 0.46 6.07 -13.81
N ALA A 106 1.33 5.05 -13.71
CA ALA A 106 1.04 3.82 -12.99
C ALA A 106 0.81 4.07 -11.50
N ALA A 107 1.65 4.88 -10.84
CA ALA A 107 1.48 5.27 -9.44
C ALA A 107 0.16 6.02 -9.20
N THR A 108 -0.23 6.89 -10.13
CA THR A 108 -1.53 7.58 -10.10
C THR A 108 -2.69 6.59 -10.23
N ALA A 109 -2.60 5.63 -11.16
CA ALA A 109 -3.61 4.60 -11.37
C ALA A 109 -3.73 3.64 -10.16
N ARG A 110 -2.60 3.24 -9.55
CA ARG A 110 -2.56 2.48 -8.29
C ARG A 110 -3.36 3.18 -7.19
N THR A 111 -3.10 4.47 -7.01
CA THR A 111 -3.77 5.29 -5.99
C THR A 111 -5.26 5.42 -6.26
N ALA A 112 -5.64 5.67 -7.51
CA ALA A 112 -7.05 5.76 -7.91
C ALA A 112 -7.81 4.44 -7.71
N SER A 113 -7.19 3.31 -8.08
CA SER A 113 -7.77 1.98 -7.91
C SER A 113 -8.01 1.65 -6.43
N LEU A 114 -7.04 1.97 -5.56
CA LEU A 114 -7.19 1.80 -4.12
C LEU A 114 -8.33 2.66 -3.56
N ALA A 115 -8.43 3.92 -3.97
CA ALA A 115 -9.51 4.81 -3.54
C ALA A 115 -10.91 4.32 -3.97
N GLN A 116 -11.04 3.76 -5.18
CA GLN A 116 -12.28 3.19 -5.68
C GLN A 116 -12.72 1.93 -4.91
N GLN A 117 -11.78 1.05 -4.58
CA GLN A 117 -12.08 -0.17 -3.81
C GLN A 117 -12.68 0.12 -2.43
N TRP A 118 -12.42 1.30 -1.86
CA TRP A 118 -12.96 1.70 -0.56
C TRP A 118 -14.29 2.47 -0.64
N SER A 119 -14.67 2.94 -1.82
CA SER A 119 -15.97 3.58 -2.05
C SER A 119 -17.10 2.57 -2.30
N GLN A 120 -16.79 1.28 -2.36
CA GLN A 120 -17.74 0.17 -2.51
C GLN A 120 -17.90 -0.58 -1.18
#